data_AF-A0A9P9RUV0-F1
#
_entry.id   AF-A0A9P9RUV0-F1
#
_cell.length_a   1.000
_cell.length_b   1.000
_cell.length_c   1.000
_cell.angle_alpha   90.00
_cell.angle_beta   90.00
_cell.angle_gamma   90.00
#
_symmetry.space_group_name_H-M   'P 1'
#
loop_
_entity.id
_entity.type
_entity.pdbx_description
1 polymer ?
#
loop_
_entity_poly.entity_id
_entity_poly.type
_entity_poly.pdbx_seq_one_letter_code
_entity_poly.pdbx_strand_id
1 'polypeptide(L)'
;MATSEWRALLVNEVNERDLYDGRLDGTSSKIIPISKVQLPIEDPTKAAVLSWRWDGTHGIIGSRNVFGAIHQARVMGIKYLFIDAISIDQRLSGDDLLCQVVEFSKLYQSIQVLAAYDVRGSGIWRTIRRPWILSEVQLFKGNPTRITYVGHVVTGRLNATETSSIYFEPVLRSVWNQNLTGAVLGLLCGFFTMASISDLKYIIPSRARLFQIAYNILSRNDHLLTVAIFCQMGDQKSFEYWSGITNVVFDRYALITANVANHNQDYTANAKIMLDGVHVATWEDEFKSSTQYHDCSLDALDNFEDVVLKALDVAQFRGLLTCPASEPGSTTRDTTKDPIINTRLLDLRLLGLNDEA
;
A
#
# COMPACT_ATOMS: atom_id res chain seq x y z
N MET A 1 8.98 3.87 -25.57
CA MET A 1 8.68 3.06 -24.37
C MET A 1 8.84 1.60 -24.76
N ALA A 2 9.47 0.77 -23.94
CA ALA A 2 9.56 -0.66 -24.21
C ALA A 2 8.14 -1.26 -24.20
N THR A 3 7.83 -2.12 -25.18
CA THR A 3 6.56 -2.83 -25.25
C THR A 3 6.61 -4.03 -24.31
N SER A 4 5.64 -4.16 -23.41
CA SER A 4 5.52 -5.29 -22.48
C SER A 4 4.15 -5.95 -22.60
N GLU A 5 4.12 -7.29 -22.58
CA GLU A 5 2.89 -8.07 -22.65
C GLU A 5 2.41 -8.47 -21.25
N TRP A 6 1.14 -8.21 -20.96
CA TRP A 6 0.52 -8.50 -19.66
C TRP A 6 -0.77 -9.29 -19.82
N ARG A 7 -1.08 -10.12 -18.82
CA ARG A 7 -2.37 -10.80 -18.74
C ARG A 7 -3.41 -9.87 -18.12
N ALA A 8 -4.57 -9.74 -18.74
CA ALA A 8 -5.71 -8.99 -18.21
C ALA A 8 -7.00 -9.79 -18.33
N LEU A 9 -7.91 -9.58 -17.39
CA LEU A 9 -9.26 -10.14 -17.43
C LEU A 9 -10.10 -9.44 -18.51
N LEU A 10 -10.80 -10.23 -19.33
CA LEU A 10 -11.77 -9.73 -20.33
C LEU A 10 -13.14 -9.52 -19.69
N VAL A 11 -13.40 -8.31 -19.21
CA VAL A 11 -14.57 -7.96 -18.37
C VAL A 11 -15.92 -8.41 -18.95
N ASN A 12 -16.09 -8.27 -20.28
CA ASN A 12 -17.35 -8.59 -20.96
C ASN A 12 -17.59 -10.08 -21.18
N GLU A 13 -16.54 -10.90 -21.06
CA GLU A 13 -16.64 -12.35 -21.24
C GLU A 13 -16.77 -13.09 -19.90
N VAL A 14 -16.55 -12.39 -18.78
CA VAL A 14 -16.65 -12.98 -17.45
C VAL A 14 -18.11 -13.27 -17.11
N ASN A 15 -18.41 -14.54 -16.93
CA ASN A 15 -19.65 -14.96 -16.27
C ASN A 15 -19.51 -14.74 -14.77
N GLU A 16 -20.34 -13.85 -14.23
CA GLU A 16 -20.36 -13.47 -12.82
C GLU A 16 -20.52 -14.67 -11.87
N ARG A 17 -21.24 -15.71 -12.28
CA ARG A 17 -21.41 -16.94 -11.48
C ARG A 17 -20.10 -17.71 -11.32
N ASP A 18 -19.21 -17.61 -12.30
CA ASP A 18 -17.91 -18.29 -12.26
C ASP A 18 -16.93 -17.63 -11.28
N LEU A 19 -17.19 -16.38 -10.86
CA LEU A 19 -16.43 -15.69 -9.81
C LEU A 19 -16.86 -16.11 -8.40
N TYR A 20 -18.14 -16.47 -8.23
CA TYR A 20 -18.66 -16.97 -6.96
C TYR A 20 -18.15 -18.38 -6.65
N ASP A 21 -18.04 -19.23 -7.67
CA ASP A 21 -17.69 -20.66 -7.53
C ASP A 21 -16.24 -21.00 -7.92
N GLY A 22 -15.49 -20.07 -8.52
CA GLY A 22 -14.19 -20.33 -9.17
C GLY A 22 -12.99 -19.66 -8.48
N ARG A 23 -11.78 -20.19 -8.74
CA ARG A 23 -10.51 -19.60 -8.31
C ARG A 23 -9.91 -18.75 -9.43
N LEU A 24 -9.58 -17.48 -9.16
CA LEU A 24 -8.84 -16.66 -10.15
C LEU A 24 -7.37 -17.05 -10.34
N ASP A 25 -6.84 -17.98 -9.53
CA ASP A 25 -5.47 -18.49 -9.64
C ASP A 25 -5.30 -19.53 -10.76
N GLY A 26 -6.37 -19.86 -11.50
CA GLY A 26 -6.35 -20.82 -12.60
C GLY A 26 -6.31 -22.29 -12.17
N THR A 27 -6.50 -22.60 -10.88
CA THR A 27 -6.54 -23.99 -10.37
C THR A 27 -7.94 -24.61 -10.39
N SER A 28 -9.00 -23.82 -10.60
CA SER A 28 -10.34 -24.35 -10.84
C SER A 28 -10.51 -24.75 -12.31
N SER A 29 -11.23 -25.84 -12.57
CA SER A 29 -11.57 -26.33 -13.92
C SER A 29 -12.38 -25.34 -14.80
N LYS A 30 -12.79 -24.20 -14.25
CA LYS A 30 -13.45 -23.11 -14.97
C LYS A 30 -12.42 -22.11 -15.51
N ILE A 31 -12.41 -21.93 -16.82
CA ILE A 31 -11.51 -21.03 -17.54
C ILE A 31 -12.01 -19.59 -17.35
N ILE A 32 -11.20 -18.74 -16.73
CA ILE A 32 -11.45 -17.31 -16.65
C ILE A 32 -10.97 -16.67 -17.95
N PRO A 33 -11.76 -15.77 -18.58
CA PRO A 33 -11.40 -15.20 -19.86
C PRO A 33 -10.27 -14.18 -19.66
N ILE A 34 -9.07 -14.57 -20.06
CA ILE A 34 -7.84 -13.78 -19.95
C ILE A 34 -7.32 -13.48 -21.35
N SER A 35 -6.89 -12.24 -21.57
CA SER A 35 -6.23 -11.81 -22.79
C SER A 35 -4.81 -11.33 -22.51
N LYS A 36 -3.95 -11.46 -23.52
CA LYS A 36 -2.63 -10.83 -23.54
C LYS A 36 -2.78 -9.42 -24.11
N VAL A 37 -2.35 -8.43 -23.34
CA VAL A 37 -2.46 -7.01 -23.66
C VAL A 37 -1.06 -6.42 -23.76
N GLN A 38 -0.78 -5.73 -24.85
CA GLN A 38 0.48 -4.99 -25.03
C GLN A 38 0.37 -3.61 -24.38
N LEU A 39 1.41 -3.21 -23.64
CA LEU A 39 1.57 -1.86 -23.10
C LEU A 39 2.58 -1.05 -23.95
N PRO A 40 2.41 0.28 -24.09
CA PRO A 40 1.26 1.05 -23.62
C PRO A 40 -0.02 0.71 -24.39
N ILE A 41 -1.16 0.79 -23.70
CA ILE A 41 -2.47 0.48 -24.29
C ILE A 41 -2.85 1.62 -25.22
N GLU A 42 -3.32 1.29 -26.42
CA GLU A 42 -3.74 2.28 -27.43
C GLU A 42 -4.84 3.21 -26.90
N ASP A 43 -5.84 2.66 -26.21
CA ASP A 43 -6.89 3.41 -25.51
C ASP A 43 -6.89 3.09 -24.01
N PRO A 44 -6.25 3.92 -23.16
CA PRO A 44 -6.21 3.71 -21.71
C PRO A 44 -7.60 3.81 -21.04
N THR A 45 -8.62 4.35 -21.73
CA THR A 45 -10.00 4.40 -21.20
C THR A 45 -10.69 3.03 -21.23
N LYS A 46 -10.16 2.08 -22.00
CA LYS A 46 -10.65 0.69 -22.06
C LYS A 46 -9.96 -0.24 -21.07
N ALA A 47 -9.05 0.28 -20.26
CA ALA A 47 -8.30 -0.48 -19.30
C ALA A 47 -8.41 0.11 -17.89
N ALA A 48 -8.37 -0.76 -16.90
CA ALA A 48 -8.22 -0.38 -15.51
C ALA A 48 -7.36 -1.38 -14.75
N VAL A 49 -6.70 -0.92 -13.70
CA VAL A 49 -6.02 -1.75 -12.70
C VAL A 49 -6.87 -1.80 -11.43
N LEU A 50 -6.97 -2.98 -10.83
CA LEU A 50 -7.66 -3.19 -9.57
C LEU A 50 -6.67 -3.01 -8.41
N SER A 51 -6.95 -2.03 -7.54
CA SER A 51 -6.34 -1.91 -6.23
C SER A 51 -7.33 -2.43 -5.20
N TRP A 52 -6.97 -3.44 -4.41
CA TRP A 52 -8.00 -4.19 -3.69
C TRP A 52 -7.52 -4.90 -2.44
N ARG A 53 -8.50 -5.26 -1.61
CA ARG A 53 -8.30 -6.11 -0.44
C ARG A 53 -9.04 -7.43 -0.58
N TRP A 54 -8.36 -8.52 -0.25
CA TRP A 54 -9.00 -9.82 -0.01
C TRP A 54 -9.96 -9.76 1.19
N ASP A 55 -11.24 -10.08 0.97
CA ASP A 55 -12.29 -10.07 2.01
C ASP A 55 -12.79 -11.47 2.45
N GLY A 56 -12.11 -12.55 2.03
CA GLY A 56 -12.39 -13.94 2.42
C GLY A 56 -11.26 -14.63 3.22
N THR A 57 -11.42 -15.91 3.53
CA THR A 57 -10.43 -16.73 4.29
C THR A 57 -9.49 -17.57 3.42
N HIS A 58 -9.85 -17.82 2.17
CA HIS A 58 -9.07 -18.63 1.23
C HIS A 58 -9.00 -17.83 -0.08
N GLY A 59 -7.80 -17.55 -0.62
CA GLY A 59 -7.59 -16.70 -1.83
C GLY A 59 -8.39 -17.14 -3.05
N ILE A 60 -8.15 -16.68 -4.28
CA ILE A 60 -8.92 -15.61 -4.96
C ILE A 60 -10.44 -15.91 -5.18
N ILE A 61 -11.01 -16.96 -4.58
CA ILE A 61 -12.42 -17.38 -4.69
C ILE A 61 -13.37 -16.42 -3.99
N GLY A 62 -14.41 -15.95 -4.69
CA GLY A 62 -15.58 -15.36 -4.05
C GLY A 62 -15.35 -14.04 -3.35
N SER A 63 -14.30 -13.29 -3.68
CA SER A 63 -14.12 -11.93 -3.15
C SER A 63 -15.18 -11.00 -3.71
N ARG A 64 -15.94 -10.38 -2.81
CA ARG A 64 -16.98 -9.39 -3.17
C ARG A 64 -16.36 -8.13 -3.74
N ASN A 65 -15.14 -7.80 -3.34
CA ASN A 65 -14.38 -6.67 -3.89
C ASN A 65 -14.07 -6.89 -5.38
N VAL A 66 -13.62 -8.09 -5.76
CA VAL A 66 -13.35 -8.41 -7.17
C VAL A 66 -14.64 -8.44 -7.99
N PHE A 67 -15.70 -9.05 -7.45
CA PHE A 67 -17.02 -9.05 -8.09
C PHE A 67 -17.53 -7.64 -8.36
N GLY A 68 -17.54 -6.78 -7.33
CA GLY A 68 -17.95 -5.39 -7.45
C GLY A 68 -17.12 -4.65 -8.49
N ALA A 69 -15.79 -4.86 -8.50
CA ALA A 69 -14.89 -4.23 -9.47
C ALA A 69 -15.20 -4.65 -10.91
N ILE A 70 -15.49 -5.92 -11.16
CA ILE A 70 -15.85 -6.42 -12.49
C ILE A 70 -17.20 -5.84 -12.94
N HIS A 71 -18.18 -5.79 -12.05
CA HIS A 71 -19.48 -5.18 -12.34
C HIS A 71 -19.32 -3.69 -12.69
N GLN A 72 -18.58 -2.94 -11.87
CA GLN A 72 -18.31 -1.52 -12.10
C GLN A 72 -17.51 -1.30 -13.41
N ALA A 73 -16.53 -2.16 -13.69
CA ALA A 73 -15.76 -2.12 -14.93
C ALA A 73 -16.67 -2.25 -16.16
N ARG A 74 -17.65 -3.16 -16.11
CA ARG A 74 -18.62 -3.36 -17.19
C ARG A 74 -19.49 -2.13 -17.41
N VAL A 75 -20.01 -1.52 -16.34
CA VAL A 75 -20.78 -0.27 -16.39
C VAL A 75 -19.97 0.87 -17.01
N MET A 76 -18.68 0.94 -16.73
CA MET A 76 -17.76 1.94 -17.29
C MET A 76 -17.29 1.62 -18.72
N GLY A 77 -17.66 0.47 -19.28
CA GLY A 77 -17.20 0.05 -20.61
C GLY A 77 -15.70 -0.29 -20.67
N ILE A 78 -15.10 -0.65 -19.54
CA ILE A 78 -13.71 -1.16 -19.47
C ILE A 78 -13.68 -2.56 -20.07
N LYS A 79 -12.74 -2.80 -20.99
CA LYS A 79 -12.53 -4.09 -21.65
C LYS A 79 -11.53 -4.97 -20.89
N TYR A 80 -10.44 -4.37 -20.42
CA TYR A 80 -9.31 -5.06 -19.79
C TYR A 80 -9.19 -4.64 -18.32
N LEU A 81 -9.34 -5.60 -17.41
CA LEU A 81 -9.11 -5.39 -15.99
C LEU A 81 -7.84 -6.12 -15.54
N PHE A 82 -6.83 -5.35 -15.15
CA PHE A 82 -5.58 -5.87 -14.60
C PHE A 82 -5.77 -6.13 -13.10
N ILE A 83 -5.67 -7.39 -12.71
CA ILE A 83 -5.69 -7.84 -11.32
C ILE A 83 -4.34 -8.47 -11.05
N ASP A 84 -3.62 -8.03 -10.03
CA ASP A 84 -2.31 -8.54 -9.61
C ASP A 84 -2.22 -10.07 -9.65
N ALA A 85 -3.21 -10.74 -9.08
CA ALA A 85 -3.26 -12.19 -8.93
C ALA A 85 -3.51 -12.95 -10.25
N ILE A 86 -3.87 -12.24 -11.32
CA ILE A 86 -4.00 -12.73 -12.71
C ILE A 86 -2.81 -12.29 -13.57
N SER A 87 -2.38 -11.04 -13.37
CA SER A 87 -1.47 -10.32 -14.26
C SER A 87 -0.01 -10.64 -13.95
N ILE A 88 0.31 -10.83 -12.66
CA ILE A 88 1.62 -11.22 -12.16
C ILE A 88 1.69 -12.75 -12.14
N ASP A 89 2.77 -13.32 -12.64
CA ASP A 89 3.03 -14.74 -12.59
C ASP A 89 3.40 -15.15 -11.16
N GLN A 90 2.42 -15.73 -10.46
CA GLN A 90 2.53 -16.17 -9.07
C GLN A 90 3.53 -17.31 -8.85
N ARG A 91 4.15 -17.84 -9.92
CA ARG A 91 5.20 -18.88 -9.85
C ARG A 91 6.60 -18.29 -9.75
N LEU A 92 6.76 -17.00 -10.06
CA LEU A 92 8.04 -16.32 -9.94
C LEU A 92 8.41 -16.13 -8.47
N SER A 93 9.71 -15.95 -8.22
CA SER A 93 10.24 -15.66 -6.89
C SER A 93 11.44 -14.73 -6.99
N GLY A 94 11.88 -14.18 -5.85
CA GLY A 94 13.08 -13.33 -5.80
C GLY A 94 13.00 -12.10 -6.71
N ASP A 95 14.09 -11.82 -7.42
CA ASP A 95 14.25 -10.62 -8.24
C ASP A 95 13.31 -10.61 -9.46
N ASP A 96 12.99 -11.76 -10.03
CA ASP A 96 12.06 -11.86 -11.17
C ASP A 96 10.64 -11.42 -10.78
N LEU A 97 10.17 -11.91 -9.63
CA LEU A 97 8.88 -11.47 -9.08
C LEU A 97 8.91 -10.00 -8.68
N LEU A 98 10.01 -9.54 -8.08
CA LEU A 98 10.18 -8.12 -7.72
C LEU A 98 10.10 -7.21 -8.96
N CYS A 99 10.80 -7.56 -10.04
CA CYS A 99 10.73 -6.81 -11.30
C CYS A 99 9.31 -6.78 -11.84
N GLN A 100 8.60 -7.91 -11.83
CA GLN A 100 7.23 -7.95 -12.31
C GLN A 100 6.27 -7.12 -11.43
N VAL A 101 6.42 -7.16 -10.10
CA VAL A 101 5.63 -6.30 -9.20
C VAL A 101 5.89 -4.83 -9.48
N VAL A 102 7.16 -4.42 -9.62
CA VAL A 102 7.54 -3.03 -9.93
C VAL A 102 6.96 -2.56 -11.26
N GLU A 103 7.05 -3.38 -12.31
CA GLU A 103 6.49 -3.04 -13.62
C GLU A 103 4.95 -3.00 -13.58
N PHE A 104 4.30 -3.95 -12.88
CA PHE A 104 2.85 -3.95 -12.68
C PHE A 104 2.40 -2.69 -11.93
N SER A 105 3.13 -2.27 -10.90
CA SER A 105 2.82 -1.09 -10.09
C SER A 105 2.78 0.21 -10.90
N LYS A 106 3.44 0.29 -12.06
CA LYS A 106 3.36 1.45 -12.96
C LYS A 106 1.95 1.65 -13.53
N LEU A 107 1.14 0.59 -13.61
CA LEU A 107 -0.26 0.69 -14.07
C LEU A 107 -1.10 1.61 -13.18
N TYR A 108 -0.84 1.62 -11.86
CA TYR A 108 -1.53 2.51 -10.92
C TYR A 108 -1.28 4.00 -11.21
N GLN A 109 -0.27 4.34 -12.01
CA GLN A 109 0.04 5.72 -12.38
C GLN A 109 -0.49 6.12 -13.77
N SER A 110 -0.85 5.15 -14.63
CA SER A 110 -1.04 5.40 -16.06
C SER A 110 -2.42 5.07 -16.61
N ILE A 111 -3.18 4.18 -15.95
CA ILE A 111 -4.51 3.77 -16.38
C ILE A 111 -5.52 3.93 -15.25
N GLN A 112 -6.81 3.79 -15.55
CA GLN A 112 -7.87 3.95 -14.55
C GLN A 112 -7.67 3.00 -13.37
N VAL A 113 -8.02 3.43 -12.16
CA VAL A 113 -7.92 2.61 -10.95
C VAL A 113 -9.32 2.31 -10.43
N LEU A 114 -9.62 1.04 -10.23
CA LEU A 114 -10.77 0.61 -9.45
C LEU A 114 -10.27 0.25 -8.05
N ALA A 115 -10.75 0.95 -7.02
CA ALA A 115 -10.32 0.77 -5.64
C ALA A 115 -11.40 0.03 -4.83
N ALA A 116 -11.13 -1.21 -4.41
CA ALA A 116 -12.11 -2.09 -3.75
C ALA A 116 -11.58 -2.58 -2.39
N TYR A 117 -11.90 -1.85 -1.32
CA TYR A 117 -11.28 -2.02 0.01
C TYR A 117 -12.25 -2.42 1.12
N ASP A 118 -13.51 -2.69 0.81
CA ASP A 118 -14.50 -3.00 1.82
C ASP A 118 -14.19 -4.35 2.51
N VAL A 119 -14.27 -4.35 3.83
CA VAL A 119 -14.05 -5.51 4.69
C VAL A 119 -15.14 -5.54 5.74
N ARG A 120 -15.83 -6.68 5.90
CA ARG A 120 -16.92 -6.81 6.87
C ARG A 120 -16.40 -6.53 8.29
N GLY A 121 -17.06 -5.62 9.01
CA GLY A 121 -16.71 -5.28 10.40
C GLY A 121 -15.44 -4.44 10.55
N SER A 122 -14.89 -3.89 9.47
CA SER A 122 -13.74 -2.98 9.50
C SER A 122 -14.05 -1.69 8.74
N GLY A 123 -13.65 -0.56 9.31
CA GLY A 123 -13.74 0.73 8.62
C GLY A 123 -12.69 0.86 7.51
N ILE A 124 -13.02 1.63 6.48
CA ILE A 124 -12.14 1.91 5.34
C ILE A 124 -10.79 2.53 5.77
N TRP A 125 -10.81 3.36 6.81
CA TRP A 125 -9.64 4.00 7.40
C TRP A 125 -8.58 2.98 7.87
N ARG A 126 -9.04 1.82 8.36
CA ARG A 126 -8.18 0.73 8.85
C ARG A 126 -7.69 -0.13 7.69
N THR A 127 -8.51 -0.32 6.66
CA THR A 127 -8.12 -1.14 5.51
C THR A 127 -7.08 -0.44 4.65
N ILE A 128 -7.27 0.85 4.33
CA ILE A 128 -6.38 1.60 3.45
C ILE A 128 -4.96 1.74 4.03
N ARG A 129 -4.81 1.78 5.36
CA ARG A 129 -3.51 1.89 6.04
C ARG A 129 -2.72 0.58 6.10
N ARG A 130 -3.21 -0.51 5.53
CA ARG A 130 -2.42 -1.75 5.42
C ARG A 130 -1.27 -1.53 4.43
N PRO A 131 -0.04 -2.02 4.68
CA PRO A 131 1.14 -1.63 3.89
C PRO A 131 0.98 -1.76 2.38
N TRP A 132 0.37 -2.83 1.90
CA TRP A 132 0.23 -3.08 0.47
C TRP A 132 -0.73 -2.10 -0.20
N ILE A 133 -1.92 -1.91 0.40
CA ILE A 133 -2.93 -0.96 -0.08
C ILE A 133 -2.42 0.47 0.04
N LEU A 134 -1.71 0.78 1.13
CA LEU A 134 -1.08 2.09 1.32
C LEU A 134 -0.11 2.41 0.18
N SER A 135 0.75 1.46 -0.19
CA SER A 135 1.69 1.62 -1.29
C SER A 135 0.97 1.83 -2.63
N GLU A 136 -0.06 1.04 -2.93
CA GLU A 136 -0.87 1.23 -4.15
C GLU A 136 -1.54 2.61 -4.19
N VAL A 137 -2.14 3.03 -3.06
CA VAL A 137 -2.77 4.35 -2.89
C VAL A 137 -1.79 5.50 -3.14
N GLN A 138 -0.56 5.38 -2.62
CA GLN A 138 0.49 6.36 -2.87
C GLN A 138 0.87 6.42 -4.35
N LEU A 139 0.94 5.27 -5.04
CA LEU A 139 1.28 5.22 -6.46
C LEU A 139 0.25 5.96 -7.33
N PHE A 140 -1.05 5.84 -7.04
CA PHE A 140 -2.06 6.51 -7.84
C PHE A 140 -2.40 7.95 -7.41
N LYS A 141 -1.66 8.55 -6.48
CA LYS A 141 -1.83 9.97 -6.06
C LYS A 141 -1.72 10.95 -7.24
N GLY A 142 -0.78 10.70 -8.15
CA GLY A 142 -0.52 11.52 -9.33
C GLY A 142 -1.13 10.96 -10.62
N ASN A 143 -2.00 9.96 -10.53
CA ASN A 143 -2.59 9.34 -11.71
C ASN A 143 -3.49 10.37 -12.43
N PRO A 144 -3.24 10.67 -13.72
CA PRO A 144 -4.02 11.66 -14.47
C PRO A 144 -5.40 11.14 -14.93
N THR A 145 -5.68 9.86 -14.71
CA THR A 145 -6.92 9.18 -15.09
C THR A 145 -7.88 9.04 -13.91
N ARG A 146 -9.03 8.42 -14.14
CA ARG A 146 -10.10 8.28 -13.15
C ARG A 146 -9.75 7.22 -12.10
N ILE A 147 -9.92 7.59 -10.83
CA ILE A 147 -9.94 6.66 -9.69
C ILE A 147 -11.41 6.47 -9.27
N THR A 148 -11.90 5.23 -9.26
CA THR A 148 -13.28 4.89 -8.90
C THR A 148 -13.27 3.97 -7.68
N TYR A 149 -13.90 4.41 -6.59
CA TYR A 149 -14.16 3.54 -5.44
C TYR A 149 -15.27 2.53 -5.75
N VAL A 150 -15.05 1.29 -5.35
CA VAL A 150 -15.99 0.18 -5.55
C VAL A 150 -16.27 -0.47 -4.19
N GLY A 151 -17.38 -0.09 -3.59
CA GLY A 151 -17.86 -0.68 -2.34
C GLY A 151 -18.74 -1.91 -2.56
N HIS A 152 -19.08 -2.61 -1.47
CA HIS A 152 -20.05 -3.72 -1.44
C HIS A 152 -21.46 -3.17 -1.61
N VAL A 153 -21.80 -2.69 -2.81
CA VAL A 153 -23.20 -2.49 -3.18
C VAL A 153 -23.71 -3.82 -3.72
N VAL A 154 -24.25 -4.66 -2.85
CA VAL A 154 -24.99 -5.84 -3.29
C VAL A 154 -26.37 -5.82 -2.63
N THR A 155 -27.38 -5.57 -3.48
CA THR A 155 -28.82 -5.85 -3.31
C THR A 155 -29.59 -5.04 -2.27
N GLY A 156 -30.28 -3.97 -2.72
CA GLY A 156 -31.64 -3.58 -2.28
C GLY A 156 -31.92 -3.30 -0.80
N ARG A 157 -30.92 -3.38 0.07
CA ARG A 157 -30.99 -3.01 1.49
C ARG A 157 -29.76 -2.20 1.81
N LEU A 158 -29.95 -0.89 1.75
CA LEU A 158 -29.06 0.17 2.23
C LEU A 158 -28.69 -0.10 3.70
N ASN A 159 -27.66 -0.90 3.96
CA ASN A 159 -27.09 -1.10 5.30
C ASN A 159 -25.59 -1.46 5.29
N ALA A 160 -25.00 -1.81 4.13
CA ALA A 160 -23.56 -1.67 3.88
C ALA A 160 -23.39 -0.33 3.16
N THR A 161 -22.75 0.62 3.81
CA THR A 161 -23.22 1.99 3.88
C THR A 161 -22.76 2.87 2.72
N GLU A 162 -23.66 3.71 2.22
CA GLU A 162 -23.34 4.94 1.47
C GLU A 162 -22.27 5.80 2.18
N THR A 163 -21.97 5.54 3.46
CA THR A 163 -20.90 6.22 4.20
C THR A 163 -19.49 5.81 3.77
N SER A 164 -19.22 4.59 3.29
CA SER A 164 -17.83 4.22 2.92
C SER A 164 -17.34 4.99 1.69
N SER A 165 -18.22 5.28 0.72
CA SER A 165 -17.90 6.16 -0.42
C SER A 165 -17.75 7.63 -0.01
N ILE A 166 -18.62 8.13 0.88
CA ILE A 166 -18.53 9.52 1.41
C ILE A 166 -17.20 9.74 2.15
N TYR A 167 -16.71 8.75 2.89
CA TYR A 167 -15.43 8.85 3.60
C TYR A 167 -14.21 8.46 2.77
N PHE A 168 -14.39 7.86 1.58
CA PHE A 168 -13.26 7.37 0.79
C PHE A 168 -12.31 8.49 0.38
N GLU A 169 -12.82 9.56 -0.24
CA GLU A 169 -11.98 10.67 -0.69
C GLU A 169 -11.24 11.38 0.46
N PRO A 170 -11.91 11.76 1.58
CA PRO A 170 -11.20 12.33 2.72
C PRO A 170 -10.11 11.42 3.29
N VAL A 171 -10.40 10.12 3.44
CA VAL A 171 -9.42 9.13 3.93
C VAL A 171 -8.27 8.98 2.95
N LEU A 172 -8.55 8.91 1.65
CA LEU A 172 -7.55 8.80 0.60
C LEU A 172 -6.59 10.00 0.62
N ARG A 173 -7.12 11.22 0.71
CA ARG A 173 -6.32 12.45 0.82
C ARG A 173 -5.45 12.48 2.08
N SER A 174 -5.98 12.03 3.22
CA SER A 174 -5.22 11.91 4.47
C SER A 174 -4.05 10.92 4.33
N VAL A 175 -4.27 9.83 3.61
CA VAL A 175 -3.30 8.75 3.46
C VAL A 175 -2.20 9.07 2.44
N TRP A 176 -2.50 9.87 1.41
CA TRP A 176 -1.54 10.28 0.38
C TRP A 176 -0.31 11.03 0.87
N ASN A 177 -0.34 11.56 2.09
CA ASN A 177 0.81 12.23 2.68
C ASN A 177 1.55 11.34 3.69
N GLN A 178 0.89 10.29 4.20
CA GLN A 178 1.49 9.36 5.17
C GLN A 178 2.62 8.57 4.52
N ASN A 179 3.66 8.25 5.29
CA ASN A 179 4.69 7.29 4.93
C ASN A 179 4.28 5.86 5.36
N LEU A 180 5.07 4.86 4.97
CA LEU A 180 4.80 3.45 5.31
C LEU A 180 5.11 3.10 6.77
N THR A 181 5.75 3.99 7.54
CA THR A 181 6.16 3.72 8.93
C THR A 181 4.95 3.34 9.79
N GLY A 182 3.89 4.15 9.78
CA GLY A 182 2.68 3.87 10.57
C GLY A 182 2.01 2.55 10.18
N ALA A 183 2.03 2.18 8.90
CA ALA A 183 1.48 0.90 8.44
C ALA A 183 2.29 -0.30 8.94
N VAL A 184 3.62 -0.18 8.96
CA VAL A 184 4.53 -1.21 9.48
C VAL A 184 4.46 -1.31 10.99
N LEU A 185 4.36 -0.18 11.71
CA LEU A 185 4.10 -0.17 13.15
C LEU A 185 2.75 -0.80 13.50
N GLY A 186 1.72 -0.57 12.68
CA GLY A 186 0.43 -1.26 12.81
C GLY A 186 0.55 -2.78 12.64
N LEU A 187 1.47 -3.29 11.80
CA LEU A 187 1.79 -4.72 11.74
C LEU A 187 2.55 -5.20 12.99
N LEU A 188 3.53 -4.41 13.46
CA LEU A 188 4.34 -4.72 14.63
C LEU A 188 3.45 -4.90 15.86
N CYS A 189 2.55 -3.95 16.10
CA CYS A 189 1.64 -3.91 17.24
C CYS A 189 0.36 -4.76 17.05
N GLY A 190 0.22 -5.49 15.93
CA GLY A 190 -0.89 -6.42 15.72
C GLY A 190 -2.24 -5.80 15.31
N PHE A 191 -2.26 -4.52 14.95
CA PHE A 191 -3.46 -3.85 14.45
C PHE A 191 -3.81 -4.25 13.02
N PHE A 192 -2.80 -4.59 12.22
CA PHE A 192 -2.96 -5.14 10.88
C PHE A 192 -2.37 -6.54 10.80
N THR A 193 -2.86 -7.30 9.83
CA THR A 193 -2.31 -8.60 9.47
C THR A 193 -1.82 -8.59 8.04
N MET A 194 -0.75 -9.34 7.79
CA MET A 194 -0.15 -9.58 6.50
C MET A 194 0.14 -11.08 6.40
N ALA A 195 -0.08 -11.68 5.23
CA ALA A 195 0.13 -13.12 5.04
C ALA A 195 1.61 -13.51 5.23
N SER A 196 2.52 -12.73 4.64
CA SER A 196 3.96 -12.83 4.89
C SER A 196 4.55 -11.44 5.05
N ILE A 197 5.21 -11.19 6.19
CA ILE A 197 5.95 -9.93 6.41
C ILE A 197 7.18 -9.83 5.49
N SER A 198 7.66 -10.96 4.95
CA SER A 198 8.78 -10.99 4.00
C SER A 198 8.47 -10.26 2.69
N ASP A 199 7.18 -10.01 2.41
CA ASP A 199 6.72 -9.37 1.18
C ASP A 199 6.85 -7.83 1.24
N LEU A 200 7.25 -7.27 2.39
CA LEU A 200 7.60 -5.84 2.52
C LEU A 200 8.69 -5.42 1.51
N LYS A 201 9.54 -6.37 1.06
CA LYS A 201 10.52 -6.15 -0.01
C LYS A 201 9.90 -5.79 -1.37
N TYR A 202 8.68 -6.23 -1.65
CA TYR A 202 7.95 -5.90 -2.88
C TYR A 202 7.20 -4.56 -2.77
N ILE A 203 6.89 -4.13 -1.53
CA ILE A 203 6.21 -2.87 -1.24
C ILE A 203 7.20 -1.69 -1.29
N ILE A 204 8.46 -1.93 -0.90
CA ILE A 204 9.54 -0.93 -0.91
C ILE A 204 10.72 -1.50 -1.70
N PRO A 205 10.64 -1.50 -3.05
CA PRO A 205 11.63 -2.14 -3.92
C PRO A 205 13.05 -1.61 -3.74
N SER A 206 13.19 -0.31 -3.44
CA SER A 206 14.49 0.34 -3.22
C SER A 206 15.27 -0.23 -2.03
N ARG A 207 14.60 -0.92 -1.10
CA ARG A 207 15.19 -1.55 0.10
C ARG A 207 14.96 -3.05 0.15
N ALA A 208 14.55 -3.66 -0.97
CA ALA A 208 14.12 -5.07 -1.04
C ALA A 208 15.17 -6.03 -0.47
N ARG A 209 16.42 -5.87 -0.87
CA ARG A 209 17.54 -6.74 -0.44
C ARG A 209 17.81 -6.61 1.06
N LEU A 210 17.84 -5.39 1.58
CA LEU A 210 17.98 -5.14 3.01
C LEU A 210 16.87 -5.84 3.81
N PHE A 211 15.62 -5.69 3.37
CA PHE A 211 14.48 -6.27 4.06
C PHE A 211 14.48 -7.80 3.98
N GLN A 212 14.94 -8.38 2.87
CA GLN A 212 15.13 -9.81 2.76
C GLN A 212 16.21 -10.33 3.72
N ILE A 213 17.35 -9.63 3.83
CA ILE A 213 18.41 -10.01 4.77
C ILE A 213 17.91 -9.88 6.20
N ALA A 214 17.31 -8.74 6.56
CA ALA A 214 16.74 -8.50 7.87
C ALA A 214 15.71 -9.58 8.23
N TYR A 215 14.82 -9.95 7.32
CA TYR A 215 13.83 -11.02 7.53
C TYR A 215 14.48 -12.38 7.83
N ASN A 216 15.61 -12.69 7.20
CA ASN A 216 16.28 -13.98 7.37
C ASN A 216 17.06 -14.11 8.69
N ILE A 217 17.47 -12.99 9.29
CA ILE A 217 18.38 -13.00 10.45
C ILE A 217 17.78 -12.40 11.73
N LEU A 218 16.71 -11.62 11.60
CA LEU A 218 16.03 -10.99 12.74
C LEU A 218 14.76 -11.75 13.11
N SER A 219 14.37 -11.60 14.38
CA SER A 219 13.03 -11.99 14.81
C SER A 219 11.96 -11.19 14.04
N ARG A 220 10.72 -11.67 14.06
CA ARG A 220 9.58 -10.95 13.46
C ARG A 220 9.53 -9.47 13.88
N ASN A 221 9.65 -9.21 15.18
CA ASN A 221 9.44 -7.89 15.73
C ASN A 221 10.64 -6.97 15.46
N ASP A 222 11.86 -7.51 15.57
CA ASP A 222 13.08 -6.79 15.20
C ASP A 222 13.09 -6.45 13.70
N HIS A 223 12.65 -7.37 12.84
CA HIS A 223 12.49 -7.14 11.40
C HIS A 223 11.49 -6.02 11.11
N LEU A 224 10.30 -6.07 11.69
CA LEU A 224 9.27 -5.05 11.48
C LEU A 224 9.70 -3.68 12.00
N LEU A 225 10.37 -3.61 13.17
CA LEU A 225 10.92 -2.35 13.67
C LEU A 225 12.02 -1.81 12.77
N THR A 226 12.91 -2.68 12.26
CA THR A 226 13.91 -2.30 11.26
C THR A 226 13.23 -1.69 10.03
N VAL A 227 12.22 -2.36 9.46
CA VAL A 227 11.50 -1.84 8.30
C VAL A 227 10.84 -0.49 8.63
N ALA A 228 10.20 -0.34 9.79
CA ALA A 228 9.56 0.91 10.21
C ALA A 228 10.56 2.07 10.30
N ILE A 229 11.75 1.84 10.87
CA ILE A 229 12.83 2.84 10.93
C ILE A 229 13.27 3.21 9.50
N PHE A 230 13.42 2.24 8.60
CA PHE A 230 13.76 2.49 7.20
C PHE A 230 12.60 3.10 6.37
N CYS A 231 11.35 3.09 6.85
CA CYS A 231 10.24 3.75 6.18
C CYS A 231 10.13 5.24 6.52
N GLN A 232 10.90 5.72 7.50
CA GLN A 232 11.01 7.13 7.85
C GLN A 232 11.55 7.93 6.66
N MET A 233 10.65 8.58 5.93
CA MET A 233 10.99 9.56 4.91
C MET A 233 10.16 10.82 5.12
N GLY A 234 10.85 11.97 5.18
CA GLY A 234 10.24 13.31 5.26
C GLY A 234 9.73 13.72 6.65
N ASP A 235 9.06 14.88 6.70
CA ASP A 235 8.66 15.57 7.94
C ASP A 235 7.39 14.99 8.61
N GLN A 236 6.75 13.98 8.01
CA GLN A 236 5.53 13.42 8.57
C GLN A 236 5.85 12.32 9.60
N LYS A 237 5.88 12.77 10.86
CA LYS A 237 6.34 12.00 12.01
C LYS A 237 5.22 11.46 12.89
N SER A 238 4.00 11.96 12.72
CA SER A 238 2.86 11.67 13.59
C SER A 238 2.01 10.51 13.10
N PHE A 239 1.72 9.58 14.00
CA PHE A 239 0.80 8.46 13.76
C PHE A 239 -0.18 8.34 14.91
N GLU A 240 -1.47 8.44 14.60
CA GLU A 240 -2.50 8.19 15.60
C GLU A 240 -2.49 6.68 15.97
N TYR A 241 -2.51 6.39 17.28
CA TYR A 241 -2.91 5.10 17.88
C TYR A 241 -1.88 3.96 18.01
N TRP A 242 -0.58 4.18 17.85
CA TRP A 242 0.42 3.09 17.96
C TRP A 242 1.21 3.02 19.27
N SER A 243 0.66 3.47 20.41
CA SER A 243 1.32 3.42 21.74
C SER A 243 1.72 2.02 22.23
N GLY A 244 1.32 0.96 21.52
CA GLY A 244 1.63 -0.42 21.86
C GLY A 244 3.09 -0.84 21.68
N ILE A 245 3.93 -0.06 21.00
CA ILE A 245 5.32 -0.46 20.68
C ILE A 245 6.16 -0.76 21.94
N THR A 246 5.90 -0.05 23.03
CA THR A 246 6.58 -0.23 24.32
C THR A 246 6.29 -1.58 24.98
N ASN A 247 5.20 -2.24 24.58
CA ASN A 247 4.81 -3.56 25.07
C ASN A 247 5.30 -4.70 24.16
N VAL A 248 5.97 -4.38 23.05
CA VAL A 248 6.47 -5.37 22.11
C VAL A 248 7.79 -5.94 22.63
N VAL A 249 7.92 -7.26 22.59
CA VAL A 249 9.16 -7.97 22.93
C VAL A 249 10.06 -8.04 21.69
N PHE A 250 11.32 -7.69 21.88
CA PHE A 250 12.37 -7.67 20.87
C PHE A 250 13.54 -8.54 21.33
N ASP A 251 14.24 -9.18 20.39
CA ASP A 251 15.40 -10.02 20.72
C ASP A 251 16.70 -9.20 20.67
N ARG A 252 16.80 -8.25 19.73
CA ARG A 252 17.99 -7.41 19.52
C ARG A 252 17.76 -5.93 19.77
N TYR A 253 16.54 -5.47 19.54
CA TYR A 253 16.17 -4.10 19.86
C TYR A 253 15.85 -3.95 21.35
N ALA A 254 16.08 -2.76 21.89
CA ALA A 254 15.65 -2.38 23.24
C ALA A 254 15.12 -0.95 23.23
N LEU A 255 13.99 -0.73 23.90
CA LEU A 255 13.41 0.59 24.13
C LEU A 255 13.79 1.05 25.54
N ILE A 256 14.64 2.07 25.63
CA ILE A 256 15.07 2.66 26.90
C ILE A 256 14.30 3.96 27.10
N THR A 257 13.27 3.91 27.94
CA THR A 257 12.50 5.11 28.30
C THR A 257 13.41 6.12 28.99
N ALA A 258 13.57 7.29 28.38
CA ALA A 258 14.45 8.34 28.84
C ALA A 258 13.74 9.34 29.76
N ASN A 259 12.50 9.73 29.45
CA ASN A 259 11.72 10.71 30.21
C ASN A 259 10.22 10.41 30.09
N VAL A 260 9.49 10.56 31.21
CA VAL A 260 8.02 10.60 31.24
C VAL A 260 7.62 11.85 32.01
N ALA A 261 7.17 12.88 31.28
CA ALA A 261 6.59 14.06 31.91
C ALA A 261 5.08 13.84 32.04
N ASN A 262 4.53 14.00 33.25
CA ASN A 262 3.11 13.82 33.53
C ASN A 262 2.56 15.10 34.19
N HIS A 263 1.58 15.73 33.55
CA HIS A 263 0.86 16.87 34.13
C HIS A 263 -0.62 16.77 33.82
N ASN A 264 -1.47 16.67 34.86
CA ASN A 264 -2.93 16.74 34.72
C ASN A 264 -3.52 15.83 33.63
N GLN A 265 -3.14 14.54 33.62
CA GLN A 265 -3.53 13.53 32.63
C GLN A 265 -2.89 13.66 31.24
N ASP A 266 -2.15 14.74 30.97
CA ASP A 266 -1.29 14.84 29.80
C ASP A 266 0.03 14.14 30.08
N TYR A 267 0.59 13.47 29.07
CA TYR A 267 1.94 12.93 29.16
C TYR A 267 2.72 13.07 27.87
N THR A 268 4.04 13.16 28.03
CA THR A 268 5.01 12.99 26.95
C THR A 268 6.03 11.96 27.42
N ALA A 269 6.08 10.83 26.74
CA ALA A 269 7.05 9.78 26.98
C ALA A 269 8.04 9.72 25.81
N ASN A 270 9.33 9.66 26.14
CA ASN A 270 10.40 9.54 25.17
C ASN A 270 11.19 8.27 25.44
N ALA A 271 11.45 7.47 24.40
CA ALA A 271 12.30 6.29 24.48
C ALA A 271 13.39 6.31 23.41
N LYS A 272 14.59 5.88 23.81
CA LYS A 272 15.69 5.59 22.88
C LYS A 272 15.53 4.17 22.37
N ILE A 273 15.58 3.98 21.06
CA ILE A 273 15.58 2.68 20.41
C ILE A 273 17.03 2.29 20.14
N MET A 274 17.45 1.23 20.80
CA MET A 274 18.80 0.69 20.72
C MET A 274 18.77 -0.62 19.93
N LEU A 275 19.73 -0.82 19.02
CA LEU A 275 20.00 -2.10 18.36
C LEU A 275 21.35 -2.62 18.88
N ASP A 276 21.35 -3.75 19.57
CA ASP A 276 22.54 -4.34 20.23
C ASP A 276 23.32 -3.31 21.07
N GLY A 277 22.61 -2.43 21.78
CA GLY A 277 23.20 -1.39 22.61
C GLY A 277 23.65 -0.12 21.87
N VAL A 278 23.41 0.01 20.56
CA VAL A 278 23.68 1.23 19.79
C VAL A 278 22.38 1.99 19.50
N HIS A 279 22.35 3.29 19.79
CA HIS A 279 21.18 4.13 19.54
C HIS A 279 20.96 4.34 18.04
N VAL A 280 19.76 4.04 17.55
CA VAL A 280 19.43 4.11 16.11
C VAL A 280 18.18 4.93 15.79
N ALA A 281 17.26 5.07 16.75
CA ALA A 281 16.05 5.87 16.58
C ALA A 281 15.51 6.32 17.94
N THR A 282 14.62 7.30 17.93
CA THR A 282 13.84 7.74 19.09
C THR A 282 12.36 7.48 18.86
N TRP A 283 11.65 7.18 19.95
CA TRP A 283 10.20 7.08 19.99
C TRP A 283 9.65 8.14 20.92
N GLU A 284 8.66 8.90 20.47
CA GLU A 284 7.90 9.85 21.26
C GLU A 284 6.43 9.43 21.31
N ASP A 285 5.82 9.53 22.48
CA ASP A 285 4.40 9.27 22.71
C ASP A 285 3.83 10.44 23.50
N GLU A 286 2.96 11.22 22.88
CA GLU A 286 2.34 12.42 23.44
C GLU A 286 0.82 12.25 23.53
N PHE A 287 0.28 12.43 24.74
CA PHE A 287 -1.15 12.48 24.96
C PHE A 287 -1.55 13.80 25.63
N LYS A 288 -2.57 14.46 25.06
CA LYS A 288 -3.19 15.68 25.60
C LYS A 288 -4.67 15.43 25.88
N SER A 289 -5.00 15.28 27.15
CA SER A 289 -6.35 15.06 27.67
C SER A 289 -7.34 16.14 27.26
N SER A 290 -6.92 17.41 27.23
CA SER A 290 -7.75 18.56 26.87
C SER A 290 -8.34 18.52 25.46
N THR A 291 -7.63 17.86 24.54
CA THR A 291 -8.02 17.76 23.13
C THR A 291 -8.32 16.32 22.72
N GLN A 292 -8.17 15.36 23.64
CA GLN A 292 -8.10 13.92 23.33
C GLN A 292 -7.11 13.61 22.19
N TYR A 293 -6.07 14.43 22.07
CA TYR A 293 -5.04 14.28 21.06
C TYR A 293 -4.03 13.25 21.53
N HIS A 294 -3.78 12.25 20.69
CA HIS A 294 -2.77 11.23 20.94
C HIS A 294 -1.90 11.11 19.70
N ASP A 295 -0.62 11.35 19.89
CA ASP A 295 0.36 11.32 18.82
C ASP A 295 1.55 10.46 19.22
N CYS A 296 2.06 9.75 18.24
CA CYS A 296 3.23 8.92 18.39
C CYS A 296 4.17 9.20 17.22
N SER A 297 5.45 9.40 17.51
CA SER A 297 6.47 9.56 16.49
C SER A 297 7.60 8.56 16.65
N LEU A 298 8.11 8.12 15.50
CA LEU A 298 9.37 7.41 15.39
C LEU A 298 10.30 8.36 14.64
N ASP A 299 11.55 8.46 15.05
CA ASP A 299 12.54 9.33 14.44
C ASP A 299 13.86 8.58 14.31
N ALA A 300 14.30 8.33 13.07
CA ALA A 300 15.59 7.69 12.83
C ALA A 300 16.74 8.72 12.99
N LEU A 301 17.88 8.31 13.53
CA LEU A 301 19.06 9.19 13.66
C LEU A 301 19.79 9.33 12.33
N ASP A 302 20.49 10.43 12.08
CA ASP A 302 21.16 10.71 10.78
C ASP A 302 22.08 9.59 10.25
N ASN A 303 22.66 8.77 11.12
CA ASN A 303 23.55 7.66 10.77
C ASN A 303 22.94 6.27 10.99
N PHE A 304 21.61 6.16 11.17
CA PHE A 304 20.95 4.91 11.51
C PHE A 304 21.19 3.82 10.47
N GLU A 305 21.22 4.16 9.18
CA GLU A 305 21.39 3.18 8.11
C GLU A 305 22.73 2.45 8.24
N ASP A 306 23.80 3.19 8.46
CA ASP A 306 25.13 2.62 8.65
C ASP A 306 25.23 1.75 9.90
N VAL A 307 24.61 2.20 10.99
CA VAL A 307 24.58 1.44 12.24
C VAL A 307 23.82 0.12 12.06
N VAL A 308 22.63 0.17 11.46
CA VAL A 308 21.82 -1.04 11.22
C VAL A 308 22.52 -1.96 10.23
N LEU A 309 23.04 -1.46 9.12
CA LEU A 309 23.78 -2.27 8.14
C LEU A 309 25.00 -2.96 8.75
N LYS A 310 25.71 -2.27 9.66
CA LYS A 310 26.83 -2.87 10.40
C LYS A 310 26.35 -3.94 11.39
N ALA A 311 25.29 -3.67 12.14
CA ALA A 311 24.74 -4.62 13.11
C ALA A 311 24.17 -5.88 12.45
N LEU A 312 23.63 -5.76 11.23
CA LEU A 312 23.12 -6.87 10.44
C LEU A 312 24.22 -7.63 9.68
N ASP A 313 25.50 -7.22 9.81
CA ASP A 313 26.62 -7.71 9.01
C ASP A 313 26.37 -7.62 7.48
N VAL A 314 25.61 -6.59 7.09
CA VAL A 314 25.24 -6.27 5.71
C VAL A 314 26.26 -5.34 5.05
N ALA A 315 27.24 -4.85 5.81
CA ALA A 315 28.32 -3.99 5.31
C ALA A 315 29.06 -4.61 4.10
N GLN A 316 29.19 -5.94 4.06
CA GLN A 316 29.74 -6.70 2.92
C GLN A 316 28.89 -6.62 1.64
N PHE A 317 27.62 -6.20 1.73
CA PHE A 317 26.68 -6.07 0.62
C PHE A 317 26.41 -4.60 0.23
N ARG A 318 27.16 -3.62 0.74
CA ARG A 318 26.97 -2.19 0.39
C ARG A 318 26.97 -1.92 -1.12
N GLY A 319 27.82 -2.62 -1.88
CA GLY A 319 27.85 -2.52 -3.35
C GLY A 319 26.66 -3.16 -4.08
N LEU A 320 25.74 -3.79 -3.34
CA LEU A 320 24.62 -4.56 -3.86
C LEU A 320 23.25 -4.06 -3.36
N LEU A 321 23.24 -2.95 -2.60
CA LEU A 321 22.02 -2.28 -2.14
C LEU A 321 21.40 -1.38 -3.23
N THR A 322 22.09 -1.17 -4.35
CA THR A 322 21.54 -0.50 -5.53
C THR A 322 20.69 -1.48 -6.32
N CYS A 323 19.43 -1.11 -6.54
CA CYS A 323 18.52 -1.86 -7.42
C CYS A 323 19.05 -1.80 -8.87
N PRO A 324 19.03 -2.90 -9.67
CA PRO A 324 19.41 -2.86 -11.09
C PRO A 324 18.50 -1.95 -11.93
N ALA A 325 17.33 -1.59 -11.41
CA ALA A 325 16.30 -0.83 -12.13
C ALA A 325 16.58 0.68 -12.28
N SER A 326 17.71 1.19 -11.77
CA SER A 326 18.01 2.63 -11.75
C SER A 326 19.33 2.99 -12.45
N GLU A 327 19.56 2.50 -13.67
CA GLU A 327 20.48 3.19 -14.59
C GLU A 327 19.67 4.04 -15.59
N PRO A 328 19.49 5.35 -15.33
CA PRO A 328 19.13 6.27 -16.39
C PRO A 328 20.38 6.61 -17.20
N GLY A 329 20.33 6.33 -18.50
CA GLY A 329 21.33 6.78 -19.46
C GLY A 329 21.60 8.28 -19.30
N SER A 330 22.88 8.62 -19.24
CA SER A 330 23.35 9.99 -19.08
C SER A 330 22.87 10.86 -20.24
N THR A 331 22.02 11.85 -19.94
CA THR A 331 21.98 13.10 -20.70
C THR A 331 21.76 14.25 -19.73
N THR A 332 22.81 15.03 -19.56
CA THR A 332 22.82 16.36 -18.96
C THR A 332 21.77 17.26 -19.62
N ARG A 333 20.87 17.86 -18.83
CA ARG A 333 20.19 19.11 -19.21
C ARG A 333 19.59 19.84 -18.00
N ASP A 334 20.34 20.86 -17.61
CA ASP A 334 19.93 22.23 -17.31
C ASP A 334 18.65 22.47 -16.49
N THR A 335 18.90 22.85 -15.24
CA THR A 335 17.97 23.44 -14.29
C THR A 335 17.60 24.86 -14.72
N THR A 336 16.37 25.11 -15.17
CA THR A 336 15.63 26.36 -14.90
C THR A 336 14.20 26.27 -15.42
N LYS A 337 13.28 26.82 -14.62
CA LYS A 337 11.83 27.07 -14.85
C LYS A 337 10.87 26.00 -14.31
N ASP A 338 10.56 26.16 -13.02
CA ASP A 338 9.21 25.93 -12.53
C ASP A 338 8.20 26.82 -13.28
N PRO A 339 6.99 26.31 -13.52
CA PRO A 339 5.81 27.13 -13.28
C PRO A 339 4.78 26.37 -12.43
N ILE A 340 4.54 26.95 -11.25
CA ILE A 340 3.24 27.16 -10.60
C ILE A 340 2.07 26.45 -11.32
N ILE A 341 1.63 25.30 -10.79
CA ILE A 341 0.38 24.68 -11.20
C ILE A 341 -0.78 25.40 -10.50
N ASN A 342 -1.49 26.15 -11.34
CA ASN A 342 -2.75 26.81 -11.10
C ASN A 342 -3.81 25.80 -10.63
N THR A 343 -4.35 25.99 -9.44
CA THR A 343 -5.53 25.30 -8.91
C THR A 343 -6.79 25.75 -9.66
N ARG A 344 -7.25 24.98 -10.66
CA ARG A 344 -8.62 25.13 -11.19
C ARG A 344 -9.24 23.80 -11.63
N LEU A 345 -10.37 23.51 -10.96
CA LEU A 345 -11.60 22.86 -11.45
C LEU A 345 -11.56 21.37 -11.82
N LEU A 346 -11.94 20.53 -10.85
CA LEU A 346 -12.59 19.24 -11.09
C LEU A 346 -14.10 19.51 -11.25
N ASP A 347 -14.57 19.45 -12.49
CA ASP A 347 -15.99 19.48 -12.86
C ASP A 347 -16.67 18.17 -12.43
N LEU A 348 -17.47 18.23 -11.36
CA LEU A 348 -18.43 17.19 -11.00
C LEU A 348 -19.70 17.38 -11.85
N ARG A 349 -19.75 16.74 -13.01
CA ARG A 349 -21.03 16.55 -13.72
C ARG A 349 -21.79 15.39 -13.09
N LEU A 350 -22.69 15.74 -12.18
CA LEU A 350 -23.89 14.95 -11.89
C LEU A 350 -24.72 14.90 -13.17
N LEU A 351 -24.78 13.74 -13.83
CA LEU A 351 -25.81 13.50 -14.83
C LEU A 351 -27.12 13.25 -14.08
N GLY A 352 -27.96 14.27 -14.12
CA GLY A 352 -29.34 14.23 -13.67
C GLY A 352 -30.15 13.22 -14.48
N LEU A 353 -30.99 12.52 -13.74
CA LEU A 353 -32.34 12.15 -14.15
C LEU A 353 -33.05 13.38 -14.72
N ASN A 354 -33.87 13.15 -15.75
CA ASN A 354 -35.09 13.84 -16.18
C ASN A 354 -35.42 13.28 -17.57
N ASP A 355 -36.64 12.93 -17.99
CA ASP A 355 -37.99 12.97 -17.42
C ASP A 355 -38.87 12.04 -18.28
N GLU A 356 -40.13 11.84 -17.86
CA GLU A 356 -41.30 11.27 -18.58
C GLU A 356 -41.68 9.80 -18.28
N ALA A 357 -42.51 9.62 -17.23
CA ALA A 357 -43.92 9.19 -17.34
C ALA A 357 -44.62 9.27 -15.97
#